data_AF-A0A2P6QU91-F1
#
_entry.id   AF-A0A2P6QU91-F1
#
_cell.length_a   1.000
_cell.length_b   1.000
_cell.length_c   1.000
_cell.angle_alpha   90.00
_cell.angle_beta   90.00
_cell.angle_gamma   90.00
#
_symmetry.space_group_name_H-M   'P 1'
#
loop_
_entity.id
_entity.type
_entity.pdbx_description
1 polymer ?
#
loop_
_entity_poly.entity_id
_entity_poly.type
_entity_poly.pdbx_seq_one_letter_code
_entity_poly.pdbx_strand_id
1 'polypeptide(L)'
;MDLFDPAIPLPPWFSEEDLSVYASLYEKSGFRFPLQIPYRSLAVDCGYTDPKVSAPTLLIMGEKDYILKISGFGDYIRTGAVKQFVPDLDIKYIAEGNHFMQEQLPEQINQLILTFLGKHGI
;
A
#
# COMPACT_ATOMS: atom_id res chain seq x y z
N MET A 1 21.91 8.22 -2.93
CA MET A 1 20.87 9.12 -3.43
C MET A 1 20.31 9.82 -2.23
N ASP A 2 20.70 11.06 -2.01
CA ASP A 2 19.97 11.92 -1.10
C ASP A 2 18.73 12.37 -1.89
N LEU A 3 17.59 11.72 -1.63
CA LEU A 3 16.33 11.94 -2.33
C LEU A 3 15.60 13.19 -1.79
N PHE A 4 16.16 13.82 -0.78
CA PHE A 4 15.57 14.95 -0.08
C PHE A 4 16.15 16.26 -0.62
N ASP A 5 15.28 17.09 -1.20
CA ASP A 5 15.58 18.48 -1.50
C ASP A 5 14.84 19.36 -0.47
N PRO A 6 15.55 20.06 0.43
CA PRO A 6 14.93 20.90 1.45
C PRO A 6 14.16 22.10 0.87
N ALA A 7 14.32 22.41 -0.42
CA ALA A 7 13.52 23.43 -1.09
C ALA A 7 12.12 22.95 -1.48
N ILE A 8 11.85 21.63 -1.45
CA ILE A 8 10.55 21.06 -1.78
C ILE A 8 9.69 21.08 -0.51
N PRO A 9 8.57 21.83 -0.48
CA PRO A 9 7.68 21.83 0.67
C PRO A 9 6.97 20.47 0.81
N LEU A 10 6.45 20.19 2.01
CA LEU A 10 5.57 19.05 2.21
C LEU A 10 4.34 19.13 1.28
N PRO A 11 3.83 17.99 0.81
CA PRO A 11 2.65 17.99 -0.03
C PRO A 11 1.44 18.50 0.77
N PRO A 12 0.42 19.07 0.12
CA PRO A 12 -0.70 19.74 0.80
C PRO A 12 -1.56 18.83 1.69
N TRP A 13 -1.44 17.52 1.55
CA TRP A 13 -2.13 16.49 2.32
C TRP A 13 -1.30 15.95 3.50
N PHE A 14 -0.09 16.47 3.71
CA PHE A 14 0.82 16.03 4.78
C PHE A 14 1.43 17.23 5.49
N SER A 15 1.04 17.44 6.75
CA SER A 15 1.45 18.61 7.53
C SER A 15 2.79 18.41 8.25
N GLU A 16 3.37 19.51 8.76
CA GLU A 16 4.53 19.46 9.65
C GLU A 16 4.22 18.70 10.96
N GLU A 17 2.97 18.75 11.43
CA GLU A 17 2.53 18.00 12.60
C GLU A 17 2.55 16.49 12.32
N ASP A 18 2.03 16.06 11.16
CA ASP A 18 2.06 14.66 10.74
C ASP A 18 3.51 14.16 10.65
N LEU A 19 4.38 14.94 10.00
CA LEU A 19 5.82 14.62 9.91
C LEU A 19 6.46 14.50 11.31
N SER A 20 6.17 15.43 12.22
CA SER A 20 6.69 15.41 13.59
C SER A 20 6.24 14.16 14.34
N VAL A 21 5.00 13.71 14.15
CA VAL A 21 4.49 12.47 14.75
C VAL A 21 5.29 11.28 14.24
N TYR A 22 5.42 11.10 12.92
CA TYR A 22 6.22 10.01 12.35
C TYR A 22 7.68 10.05 12.81
N ALA A 23 8.31 11.24 12.80
CA ALA A 23 9.69 11.41 13.25
C ALA A 23 9.87 10.96 14.70
N SER A 24 9.02 11.42 15.62
CA SER A 24 9.12 11.06 17.04
C SER A 24 8.95 9.55 17.29
N LEU A 25 8.09 8.88 16.52
CA LEU A 25 7.87 7.43 16.61
C LEU A 25 9.10 6.65 16.11
N TYR A 26 9.74 7.09 15.03
CA TYR A 26 10.95 6.46 14.50
C TYR A 26 12.21 6.80 15.29
N GLU A 27 12.31 7.97 15.93
CA GLU A 27 13.37 8.29 16.88
C GLU A 27 13.35 7.33 18.07
N LYS A 28 12.14 6.98 18.55
CA LYS A 28 11.95 6.04 19.65
C LYS A 28 12.16 4.58 19.24
N SER A 29 11.62 4.16 18.09
CA SER A 29 11.62 2.74 17.68
C SER A 29 12.85 2.35 16.85
N GLY A 30 13.48 3.30 16.18
CA GLY A 30 14.45 3.07 15.11
C GLY A 30 13.85 2.32 13.92
N PHE A 31 14.69 2.04 12.92
CA PHE A 31 14.26 1.39 11.67
C PHE A 31 14.51 -0.13 11.62
N ARG A 32 14.99 -0.75 12.70
CA ARG A 32 15.40 -2.17 12.67
C ARG A 32 14.25 -3.10 12.28
N PHE A 33 13.08 -2.94 12.89
CA PHE A 33 11.90 -3.77 12.62
C PHE A 33 11.20 -3.45 11.29
N PRO A 34 10.97 -2.16 10.93
CA PRO A 34 10.46 -1.81 9.60
C PRO A 34 11.35 -2.31 8.45
N LEU A 35 12.67 -2.37 8.65
CA LEU A 35 13.58 -2.97 7.66
C LEU A 35 13.60 -4.50 7.72
N GLN A 36 13.10 -5.12 8.78
CA GLN A 36 13.07 -6.57 8.89
C GLN A 36 12.01 -7.16 7.96
N ILE A 37 10.78 -6.63 7.99
CA ILE A 37 9.65 -7.09 7.17
C ILE A 37 9.23 -5.98 6.20
N PRO A 38 9.14 -6.24 4.88
CA PRO A 38 9.49 -7.50 4.24
C PRO A 38 10.98 -7.65 3.94
N TYR A 39 11.76 -6.55 3.90
CA TYR A 39 13.04 -6.49 3.18
C TYR A 39 14.11 -7.51 3.58
N ARG A 40 14.35 -7.73 4.87
CA ARG A 40 15.38 -8.70 5.34
C ARG A 40 14.85 -10.12 5.52
N SER A 41 13.55 -10.32 5.41
CA SER A 41 12.90 -11.61 5.55
C SER A 41 12.31 -12.16 4.26
N LEU A 42 12.52 -11.50 3.11
CA LEU A 42 11.97 -11.94 1.82
C LEU A 42 12.33 -13.39 1.46
N ALA A 43 13.51 -13.86 1.87
CA ALA A 43 13.98 -15.21 1.59
C ALA A 43 13.60 -16.23 2.68
N VAL A 44 12.90 -15.81 3.73
CA VAL A 44 12.45 -16.72 4.78
C VAL A 44 11.26 -17.52 4.26
N ASP A 45 11.42 -18.84 4.19
CA ASP A 45 10.31 -19.73 3.90
C ASP A 45 9.35 -19.75 5.10
N CYS A 46 8.13 -19.29 4.88
CA CYS A 46 7.07 -19.26 5.88
C CYS A 46 6.28 -20.59 5.96
N GLY A 47 6.61 -21.60 5.14
CA GLY A 47 6.01 -22.93 5.19
C GLY A 47 4.57 -23.00 4.67
N TYR A 48 4.10 -21.99 3.93
CA TYR A 48 2.75 -21.97 3.37
C TYR A 48 2.69 -22.84 2.10
N THR A 49 1.92 -23.94 2.16
CA THR A 49 1.78 -24.90 1.05
C THR A 49 0.57 -24.64 0.16
N ASP A 50 -0.43 -23.91 0.63
CA ASP A 50 -1.60 -23.45 -0.15
C ASP A 50 -1.95 -22.00 0.23
N PRO A 51 -1.33 -20.99 -0.41
CA PRO A 51 -1.42 -19.59 0.00
C PRO A 51 -2.71 -18.88 -0.47
N LYS A 52 -3.82 -19.60 -0.61
CA LYS A 52 -5.09 -19.03 -1.09
C LYS A 52 -5.79 -18.20 -0.03
N VAL A 53 -6.21 -17.01 -0.41
CA VAL A 53 -7.10 -16.14 0.37
C VAL A 53 -8.52 -16.33 -0.12
N SER A 54 -9.37 -16.93 0.72
CA SER A 54 -10.78 -17.21 0.40
C SER A 54 -11.74 -16.10 0.78
N ALA A 55 -11.31 -15.14 1.60
CA ALA A 55 -12.13 -14.01 1.99
C ALA A 55 -12.34 -13.03 0.80
N PRO A 56 -13.53 -12.40 0.68
CA PRO A 56 -13.71 -11.30 -0.25
C PRO A 56 -12.64 -10.24 0.00
N THR A 57 -11.99 -9.78 -1.06
CA THR A 57 -10.83 -8.88 -0.94
C THR A 57 -10.99 -7.69 -1.87
N LEU A 58 -10.66 -6.50 -1.37
CA LEU A 58 -10.51 -5.28 -2.15
C LEU A 58 -9.04 -4.89 -2.23
N LEU A 59 -8.51 -4.75 -3.44
CA LEU A 59 -7.23 -4.10 -3.69
C LEU A 59 -7.49 -2.72 -4.31
N ILE A 60 -7.08 -1.67 -3.62
CA ILE A 60 -7.07 -0.30 -4.16
C ILE A 60 -5.64 0.05 -4.57
N MET A 61 -5.44 0.46 -5.81
CA MET A 61 -4.12 0.69 -6.40
C MET A 61 -4.04 2.10 -7.01
N GLY A 62 -2.99 2.83 -6.64
CA GLY A 62 -2.69 4.14 -7.22
C GLY A 62 -1.94 3.96 -8.53
N GLU A 63 -2.41 4.57 -9.62
CA GLU A 63 -1.75 4.51 -10.93
C GLU A 63 -0.37 5.20 -10.93
N LYS A 64 -0.11 6.08 -9.95
CA LYS A 64 1.18 6.76 -9.75
C LYS A 64 2.04 6.13 -8.65
N ASP A 65 1.62 5.02 -8.05
CA ASP A 65 2.42 4.29 -7.08
C ASP A 65 3.68 3.70 -7.76
N TYR A 66 4.84 3.88 -7.12
CA TYR A 66 6.09 3.35 -7.62
C TYR A 66 6.13 1.82 -7.59
N ILE A 67 5.29 1.15 -6.79
CA ILE A 67 5.23 -0.31 -6.73
C ILE A 67 4.94 -0.91 -8.12
N LEU A 68 4.16 -0.22 -8.95
CA LEU A 68 3.84 -0.65 -10.31
C LEU A 68 5.05 -0.59 -11.25
N LYS A 69 6.10 0.16 -10.89
CA LYS A 69 7.36 0.23 -11.63
C LYS A 69 8.32 -0.89 -11.27
N ILE A 70 8.05 -1.64 -10.20
CA ILE A 70 8.84 -2.82 -9.85
C ILE A 70 8.52 -3.92 -10.87
N SER A 71 9.58 -4.45 -11.50
CA SER A 71 9.46 -5.43 -12.59
C SER A 71 8.52 -6.58 -12.22
N GLY A 72 7.49 -6.79 -13.04
CA GLY A 72 6.51 -7.86 -12.89
C GLY A 72 5.32 -7.56 -11.96
N PHE A 73 5.41 -6.58 -11.05
CA PHE A 73 4.30 -6.28 -10.13
C PHE A 73 3.08 -5.70 -10.84
N GLY A 74 3.29 -4.71 -11.71
CA GLY A 74 2.20 -4.11 -12.50
C GLY A 74 1.47 -5.16 -13.33
N ASP A 75 2.21 -6.01 -14.04
CA ASP A 75 1.64 -7.07 -14.88
C ASP A 75 0.93 -8.14 -14.04
N TYR A 76 1.50 -8.54 -12.91
CA TYR A 76 0.89 -9.53 -12.00
C TYR A 76 -0.53 -9.13 -11.56
N ILE A 77 -0.75 -7.84 -11.32
CA ILE A 77 -2.04 -7.31 -10.89
C ILE A 77 -2.95 -7.08 -12.11
N ARG A 78 -2.45 -6.42 -13.17
CA ARG A 78 -3.26 -6.03 -14.34
C ARG A 78 -3.72 -7.22 -15.18
N THR A 79 -2.89 -8.25 -15.32
CA THR A 79 -3.26 -9.48 -16.03
C THR A 79 -4.25 -10.35 -15.24
N GLY A 80 -4.46 -10.04 -13.95
CA GLY A 80 -5.30 -10.82 -13.05
C GLY A 80 -4.60 -12.09 -12.52
N ALA A 81 -3.30 -12.27 -12.74
CA ALA A 81 -2.54 -13.40 -12.19
C ALA A 81 -2.68 -13.49 -10.66
N VAL A 82 -2.77 -12.35 -9.97
CA VAL A 82 -3.09 -12.28 -8.53
C VAL A 82 -4.36 -13.04 -8.11
N LYS A 83 -5.35 -13.17 -9.00
CA LYS A 83 -6.60 -13.88 -8.73
C LYS A 83 -6.44 -15.40 -8.60
N GLN A 84 -5.31 -15.94 -9.03
CA GLN A 84 -4.99 -17.35 -8.78
C GLN A 84 -4.87 -17.66 -7.28
N PHE A 85 -4.42 -16.67 -6.50
CA PHE A 85 -4.26 -16.76 -5.05
C PHE A 85 -5.40 -16.09 -4.29
N VAL A 86 -6.05 -15.08 -4.88
CA VAL A 86 -7.19 -14.36 -4.29
C VAL A 86 -8.38 -14.39 -5.27
N PRO A 87 -9.16 -15.49 -5.32
CA PRO A 87 -10.19 -15.65 -6.34
C PRO A 87 -11.30 -14.59 -6.29
N ASP A 88 -11.73 -14.20 -5.08
CA ASP A 88 -12.74 -13.16 -4.86
C ASP A 88 -12.09 -11.79 -4.64
N LEU A 89 -11.37 -11.33 -5.66
CA LEU A 89 -10.66 -10.05 -5.65
C LEU A 89 -11.33 -9.00 -6.55
N ASP A 90 -11.77 -7.92 -5.92
CA ASP A 90 -12.11 -6.66 -6.57
C ASP A 90 -10.87 -5.75 -6.62
N ILE A 91 -10.59 -5.14 -7.77
CA ILE A 91 -9.47 -4.21 -7.95
C ILE A 91 -10.02 -2.84 -8.35
N LYS A 92 -9.58 -1.79 -7.68
CA LYS A 92 -9.91 -0.39 -7.99
C LYS A 92 -8.63 0.39 -8.25
N TYR A 93 -8.57 1.05 -9.41
CA TYR A 93 -7.44 1.91 -9.78
C TYR A 93 -7.78 3.38 -9.56
N ILE A 94 -6.87 4.13 -8.95
CA ILE A 94 -7.00 5.56 -8.69
C ILE A 94 -5.96 6.29 -9.54
N ALA A 95 -6.42 7.00 -10.56
CA ALA A 95 -5.55 7.63 -11.57
C ALA A 95 -4.49 8.57 -10.96
N GLU A 96 -4.86 9.31 -9.92
CA GLU A 96 -3.98 10.27 -9.24
C GLU A 96 -3.36 9.72 -7.95
N GLY A 97 -3.71 8.50 -7.55
CA GLY A 97 -3.26 7.87 -6.32
C GLY A 97 -1.77 7.52 -6.37
N ASN A 98 -1.04 7.91 -5.34
CA ASN A 98 0.35 7.56 -5.10
C ASN A 98 0.48 6.42 -4.06
N HIS A 99 1.68 6.21 -3.51
CA HIS A 99 1.94 5.18 -2.52
C HIS A 99 1.21 5.40 -1.17
N PHE A 100 0.91 6.65 -0.84
CA PHE A 100 0.24 7.08 0.38
C PHE A 100 -1.18 7.57 0.07
N MET A 101 -1.87 6.94 -0.89
CA MET A 101 -3.16 7.43 -1.42
C MET A 101 -4.24 7.57 -0.34
N GLN A 102 -4.17 6.81 0.74
CA GLN A 102 -5.08 6.92 1.88
C GLN A 102 -4.93 8.25 2.64
N GLU A 103 -3.74 8.85 2.61
CA GLU A 103 -3.48 10.19 3.17
C GLU A 103 -3.70 11.27 2.10
N GLN A 104 -3.36 10.96 0.84
CA GLN A 104 -3.52 11.89 -0.29
C GLN A 104 -4.98 12.15 -0.67
N LEU A 105 -5.83 11.12 -0.66
CA LEU A 105 -7.21 11.11 -1.16
C LEU A 105 -8.17 10.42 -0.16
N PRO A 106 -8.19 10.83 1.12
CA PRO A 106 -8.83 10.07 2.19
C PRO A 106 -10.32 9.84 1.95
N GLU A 107 -11.07 10.83 1.45
CA GLU A 107 -12.51 10.68 1.20
C GLU A 107 -12.79 9.64 0.12
N GLN A 108 -12.03 9.65 -0.98
CA GLN A 108 -12.21 8.71 -2.08
C GLN A 108 -11.91 7.27 -1.62
N ILE A 109 -10.83 7.08 -0.86
CA ILE A 109 -10.43 5.77 -0.34
C ILE A 109 -11.46 5.26 0.68
N ASN A 110 -11.91 6.12 1.61
CA ASN A 110 -12.95 5.78 2.58
C ASN A 110 -14.24 5.32 1.88
N GLN A 111 -14.65 5.99 0.81
CA GLN A 111 -15.86 5.62 0.08
C GLN A 111 -15.77 4.27 -0.62
N LEU A 112 -14.58 3.91 -1.14
CA LEU A 112 -14.35 2.58 -1.70
C LEU A 112 -14.41 1.49 -0.63
N ILE A 113 -13.82 1.75 0.54
CA ILE A 113 -13.85 0.83 1.68
C ILE A 113 -15.30 0.64 2.15
N LEU A 114 -16.04 1.72 2.41
CA LEU A 114 -17.44 1.66 2.87
C LEU A 114 -18.35 0.96 1.84
N THR A 115 -18.14 1.22 0.55
CA THR A 115 -18.90 0.54 -0.52
C THR A 115 -18.64 -0.97 -0.50
N PHE A 116 -17.38 -1.37 -0.31
CA PHE A 116 -17.00 -2.77 -0.25
C PHE A 116 -17.57 -3.46 1.00
N LEU A 117 -17.43 -2.85 2.17
CA LEU A 117 -18.01 -3.37 3.42
C LEU A 117 -19.54 -3.51 3.31
N GLY A 118 -20.22 -2.48 2.80
CA GLY A 118 -21.67 -2.52 2.56
C GLY A 118 -22.11 -3.59 1.57
N LYS A 119 -21.34 -3.85 0.49
CA LYS A 119 -21.60 -4.94 -0.46
C LYS A 119 -21.53 -6.32 0.21
N HIS A 120 -20.65 -6.49 1.19
CA HIS A 120 -20.41 -7.76 1.87
C HIS A 120 -21.14 -7.89 3.22
N GLY A 121 -21.93 -6.90 3.62
CA GLY A 121 -22.75 -6.93 4.84
C GLY A 121 -21.94 -6.89 6.13
N ILE A 122 -20.76 -6.24 6.11
CA ILE A 122 -19.87 -6.03 7.25
C ILE A 122 -19.96 -4.57 7.70
#